data_AF-A0A5J4KX01-F1
#
_entry.id   AF-A0A5J4KX01-F1
#
_cell.length_a   1.000
_cell.length_b   1.000
_cell.length_c   1.000
_cell.angle_alpha   90.00
_cell.angle_beta   90.00
_cell.angle_gamma   90.00
#
_symmetry.space_group_name_H-M   'P 1'
#
loop_
_entity.id
_entity.type
_entity.pdbx_description
1 polymer ?
#
loop_
_entity_poly.entity_id
_entity_poly.type
_entity_poly.pdbx_seq_one_letter_code
_entity_poly.pdbx_strand_id
1 'polypeptide(L)'
;MGLFQWLWKSITGSTVEHTDQRLVKVGDRAYVENAPYVLPKDEQEIDRLDLQHYVFRYMLRDNYLAPLKNPGRILDIGCGTGLWAIELAKGFPTADIVGLDILKPTLDATQRPRNVLFLQRDVLKGYHLRNKHSTMPICVS
;
A
#
# COMPACT_ATOMS: atom_id res chain seq x y z
N MET A 1 -18.10 7.28 -15.02
CA MET A 1 -18.03 5.85 -14.62
C MET A 1 -16.97 5.03 -15.35
N GLY A 2 -16.33 5.52 -16.43
CA GLY A 2 -15.36 4.74 -17.23
C GLY A 2 -13.87 4.93 -16.92
N LEU A 3 -13.46 6.06 -16.34
CA LEU A 3 -12.03 6.35 -16.10
C LEU A 3 -11.40 5.43 -15.06
N PHE A 4 -12.10 5.18 -13.95
CA PHE A 4 -11.66 4.25 -12.91
C PHE A 4 -11.57 2.81 -13.42
N GLN A 5 -12.52 2.36 -14.24
CA GLN A 5 -12.54 1.00 -14.80
C GLN A 5 -11.47 0.80 -15.90
N TRP A 6 -11.17 1.85 -16.68
CA TRP A 6 -10.07 1.85 -17.64
C TRP A 6 -8.69 1.92 -16.95
N LEU A 7 -8.56 2.73 -15.91
CA LEU A 7 -7.36 2.79 -15.08
C LEU A 7 -7.13 1.45 -14.37
N TRP A 8 -8.20 0.84 -13.84
CA TRP A 8 -8.20 -0.51 -13.27
C TRP A 8 -7.64 -1.53 -14.25
N LYS A 9 -8.21 -1.60 -15.47
CA LYS A 9 -7.72 -2.49 -16.53
C LYS A 9 -6.27 -2.20 -16.97
N SER A 10 -5.83 -0.94 -16.90
CA SER A 10 -4.47 -0.54 -17.30
C SER A 10 -3.43 -0.83 -16.21
N ILE A 11 -3.81 -0.74 -14.93
CA ILE A 11 -2.99 -1.08 -13.76
C ILE A 11 -2.90 -2.61 -13.57
N THR A 12 -3.99 -3.34 -13.83
CA THR A 12 -4.03 -4.82 -13.77
C THR A 12 -3.68 -5.48 -15.11
N GLY A 13 -3.36 -4.69 -16.14
CA GLY A 13 -3.22 -5.15 -17.53
C GLY A 13 -1.86 -5.75 -17.88
N SER A 14 -0.86 -5.62 -17.01
CA SER A 14 0.27 -6.55 -17.01
C SER A 14 -0.21 -7.82 -16.32
N THR A 15 0.03 -8.98 -16.95
CA THR A 15 -0.15 -10.32 -16.37
C THR A 15 0.03 -10.25 -14.86
N VAL A 16 -1.03 -10.59 -14.12
CA VAL A 16 -0.93 -10.76 -12.67
C VAL A 16 0.06 -11.90 -12.50
N GLU A 17 1.35 -11.57 -12.35
CA GLU A 17 2.28 -12.48 -11.71
C GLU A 17 1.74 -12.60 -10.30
N HIS A 18 0.92 -13.63 -10.11
CA HIS A 18 0.61 -14.18 -8.81
C HIS A 18 1.96 -14.61 -8.26
N THR A 19 2.60 -13.69 -7.55
CA THR A 19 3.70 -14.05 -6.66
C THR A 19 3.00 -14.79 -5.54
N ASP A 20 2.93 -16.11 -5.68
CA ASP A 20 2.36 -17.03 -4.70
C ASP A 20 3.30 -17.05 -3.50
N GLN A 21 3.29 -15.94 -2.74
CA GLN A 21 4.13 -15.77 -1.58
C GLN A 21 3.54 -16.60 -0.46
N ARG A 22 4.24 -17.67 -0.12
CA ARG A 22 3.84 -18.60 0.93
C ARG A 22 4.28 -18.05 2.29
N LEU A 23 3.41 -18.18 3.28
CA LEU A 23 3.78 -17.95 4.67
C LEU A 23 4.40 -19.22 5.26
N VAL A 24 5.59 -19.11 5.83
CA VAL A 24 6.30 -20.17 6.55
C VAL A 24 6.29 -19.85 8.04
N LYS A 25 5.94 -20.82 8.87
CA LYS A 25 6.02 -20.67 10.33
C LYS A 25 7.42 -21.00 10.81
N VAL A 26 8.01 -20.11 11.60
CA VAL A 26 9.27 -20.33 12.32
C VAL A 26 8.99 -20.06 13.79
N GLY A 27 8.90 -21.14 14.58
CA GLY A 27 8.33 -21.08 15.93
C GLY A 27 6.86 -20.64 15.86
N ASP A 28 6.50 -19.67 16.71
CA ASP A 28 5.14 -19.11 16.80
C ASP A 28 4.87 -17.94 15.83
N ARG A 29 5.87 -17.57 15.02
CA ARG A 29 5.82 -16.43 14.11
C ARG A 29 5.70 -16.90 12.65
N ALA A 30 4.97 -16.16 11.82
CA ALA A 30 4.84 -16.43 10.39
C ALA A 30 5.74 -15.49 9.58
N TYR A 31 6.35 -15.94 8.49
CA TYR A 31 7.26 -15.16 7.65
C TYR A 31 6.96 -15.38 6.17
N VAL A 32 7.32 -14.43 5.33
CA VAL A 32 7.17 -14.55 3.88
C VAL A 32 8.33 -15.35 3.30
N GLU A 33 8.03 -16.47 2.66
CA GLU A 33 9.04 -17.32 2.01
C GLU A 33 9.64 -16.62 0.78
N ASN A 34 10.96 -16.69 0.64
CA ASN A 34 11.70 -16.15 -0.51
C ASN A 34 11.48 -14.65 -0.77
N ALA A 35 11.14 -13.87 0.26
CA ALA A 35 11.08 -12.41 0.19
C ALA A 35 12.27 -11.78 0.95
N PRO A 36 12.80 -10.64 0.49
CA PRO A 36 13.83 -9.87 1.21
C PRO A 36 13.24 -9.10 2.40
N TYR A 37 12.21 -9.64 3.06
CA TYR A 37 11.53 -9.03 4.19
C TYR A 37 11.68 -9.96 5.41
N VAL A 38 12.44 -9.49 6.39
CA VAL A 38 12.89 -10.31 7.53
C VAL A 38 11.93 -10.31 8.72
N LEU A 39 10.93 -9.43 8.71
CA LEU A 39 9.99 -9.30 9.82
C LEU A 39 8.83 -10.32 9.68
N PRO A 40 8.23 -10.72 10.81
CA PRO A 40 7.07 -11.59 10.80
C PRO A 40 5.87 -10.99 10.06
N LYS A 41 4.87 -11.82 9.76
CA LYS A 41 3.55 -11.43 9.26
C LYS A 41 2.47 -12.12 10.08
N ASP A 42 2.23 -11.58 11.26
CA ASP A 42 1.23 -12.03 12.22
C ASP A 42 0.57 -10.83 12.91
N GLU A 43 -0.41 -11.10 13.77
CA GLU A 43 -1.17 -10.07 14.48
C GLU A 43 -0.27 -9.13 15.30
N GLN A 44 0.78 -9.67 15.92
CA GLN A 44 1.73 -8.84 16.67
C GLN A 44 2.48 -7.86 15.78
N GLU A 45 2.84 -8.26 14.56
CA GLU A 45 3.44 -7.32 13.61
C GLU A 45 2.44 -6.29 13.07
N ILE A 46 1.16 -6.69 12.89
CA ILE A 46 0.10 -5.74 12.52
C ILE A 46 -0.03 -4.66 13.60
N ASP A 47 -0.12 -5.04 14.87
CA ASP A 47 -0.20 -4.09 15.99
C ASP A 47 1.04 -3.19 16.06
N ARG A 48 2.23 -3.75 15.82
CA ARG A 48 3.49 -2.99 15.81
C ARG A 48 3.49 -1.92 14.70
N LEU A 49 3.05 -2.28 13.50
CA LEU A 49 2.97 -1.37 12.34
C LEU A 49 1.94 -0.25 12.56
N ASP A 50 0.77 -0.59 13.10
CA ASP A 50 -0.27 0.39 13.39
C ASP A 50 0.16 1.35 14.50
N LEU A 51 0.82 0.86 15.56
CA LEU A 51 1.42 1.71 16.59
C LEU A 51 2.49 2.64 16.00
N GLN A 52 3.37 2.12 15.14
CA GLN A 52 4.39 2.92 14.46
C GLN A 52 3.75 4.06 13.65
N HIS A 53 2.69 3.79 12.89
CA HIS A 53 1.93 4.81 12.16
C HIS A 53 1.42 5.91 13.09
N TYR A 54 0.76 5.56 14.20
CA TYR A 54 0.23 6.55 15.12
C TYR A 54 1.32 7.38 15.81
N VAL A 55 2.45 6.77 16.17
CA VAL A 55 3.60 7.49 16.73
C VAL A 55 4.14 8.50 15.73
N PHE A 56 4.36 8.11 14.47
CA PHE A 56 4.85 9.04 13.47
C PHE A 56 3.86 10.15 13.18
N ARG A 57 2.57 9.81 13.01
CA ARG A 57 1.52 10.81 12.82
C ARG A 57 1.46 11.83 13.96
N TYR A 58 1.61 11.37 15.21
CA TYR A 58 1.64 12.26 16.38
C TYR A 58 2.86 13.18 16.36
N MET A 59 4.04 12.63 16.09
CA MET A 59 5.31 13.38 16.06
C MET A 59 5.34 14.41 14.93
N LEU A 60 4.87 14.03 13.74
CA LEU A 60 4.83 14.89 12.55
C LEU A 60 3.64 15.86 12.57
N ARG A 61 2.64 15.59 13.42
CA ARG A 61 1.32 16.26 13.44
C ARG A 61 0.56 16.20 12.11
N ASP A 62 0.97 15.30 11.24
CA ASP A 62 0.38 15.04 9.93
C ASP A 62 0.74 13.61 9.51
N ASN A 63 0.10 13.09 8.46
CA ASN A 63 0.44 11.79 7.89
C ASN A 63 1.61 11.86 6.90
N TYR A 64 2.01 13.04 6.45
CA TYR A 64 3.05 13.22 5.45
C TYR A 64 3.77 14.57 5.62
N LEU A 65 4.99 14.66 5.11
CA LEU A 65 5.76 15.91 5.05
C LEU A 65 5.82 16.52 3.64
N ALA A 66 5.37 15.78 2.63
CA ALA A 66 5.37 16.25 1.25
C ALA A 66 4.42 17.46 1.09
N PRO A 67 4.77 18.46 0.27
CA PRO A 67 3.93 19.64 0.05
C PRO A 67 2.74 19.32 -0.89
N LEU A 68 1.82 18.47 -0.42
CA LEU A 68 0.61 18.09 -1.15
C LEU A 68 -0.40 19.25 -1.14
N LYS A 69 -0.93 19.61 -2.32
CA LYS A 69 -2.03 20.59 -2.44
C LYS A 69 -3.34 19.91 -2.82
N ASN A 70 -3.39 19.33 -4.01
CA ASN A 70 -4.54 18.57 -4.53
C ASN A 70 -4.00 17.43 -5.41
N PRO A 71 -3.39 16.40 -4.81
CA PRO A 71 -2.85 15.29 -5.59
C PRO A 71 -4.00 14.56 -6.30
N GLY A 72 -3.86 14.30 -7.60
CA GLY A 72 -4.77 13.42 -8.33
C GLY A 72 -4.51 11.94 -8.04
N ARG A 73 -3.27 11.60 -7.64
CA ARG A 73 -2.86 10.24 -7.30
C ARG A 73 -1.74 10.23 -6.27
N ILE A 74 -1.76 9.25 -5.37
CA ILE A 74 -0.73 9.00 -4.35
C ILE A 74 -0.33 7.52 -4.43
N LEU A 75 0.96 7.25 -4.28
CA LEU A 75 1.51 5.90 -4.25
C LEU A 75 2.18 5.65 -2.89
N ASP A 76 1.74 4.60 -2.21
CA ASP A 76 2.27 4.10 -0.95
C ASP A 76 3.04 2.79 -1.21
N ILE A 77 4.37 2.82 -1.04
CA ILE A 77 5.24 1.68 -1.30
C ILE A 77 5.63 1.05 0.03
N GLY A 78 5.42 -0.26 0.16
CA GLY A 78 5.54 -0.95 1.44
C GLY A 78 4.36 -0.63 2.35
N CYS A 79 3.13 -0.62 1.79
CA CYS A 79 1.96 -0.11 2.50
C CYS A 79 1.56 -0.92 3.74
N GLY A 80 2.16 -2.10 3.99
CA GLY A 80 2.04 -2.84 5.25
C GLY A 80 0.60 -3.22 5.59
N THR A 81 0.05 -2.60 6.65
CA THR A 81 -1.35 -2.79 7.08
C THR A 81 -2.34 -1.96 6.27
N GLY A 82 -1.86 -1.02 5.44
CA GLY A 82 -2.68 -0.12 4.63
C GLY A 82 -3.32 1.03 5.41
N LEU A 83 -3.07 1.14 6.72
CA LEU A 83 -3.68 2.15 7.59
C LEU A 83 -3.37 3.58 7.11
N TRP A 84 -2.11 3.84 6.74
CA TRP A 84 -1.68 5.13 6.20
C TRP A 84 -2.47 5.51 4.94
N ALA A 85 -2.53 4.62 3.95
CA ALA A 85 -3.28 4.82 2.72
C ALA A 85 -4.77 5.11 2.96
N ILE A 86 -5.37 4.44 3.94
CA ILE A 86 -6.77 4.66 4.33
C ILE A 86 -6.96 6.06 4.93
N GLU A 87 -6.06 6.51 5.79
CA GLU A 87 -6.18 7.85 6.39
C GLU A 87 -5.99 8.95 5.35
N LEU A 88 -5.02 8.79 4.44
CA LEU A 88 -4.84 9.70 3.30
C LEU A 88 -6.08 9.75 2.41
N ALA A 89 -6.75 8.62 2.21
CA ALA A 89 -7.96 8.54 1.38
C ALA A 89 -9.09 9.40 1.92
N LYS A 90 -9.20 9.48 3.25
CA LYS A 90 -10.18 10.32 3.94
C LYS A 90 -9.84 11.81 3.79
N GLY A 91 -8.55 12.17 3.84
CA GLY A 91 -8.08 13.54 3.64
C GLY A 91 -8.14 14.02 2.18
N PHE A 92 -7.97 13.11 1.23
CA PHE A 92 -8.00 13.38 -0.21
C PHE A 92 -9.06 12.52 -0.92
N PRO A 93 -10.36 12.82 -0.74
CA PRO A 93 -11.45 11.99 -1.26
C PRO A 93 -11.51 11.91 -2.79
N THR A 94 -10.85 12.83 -3.49
CA THR A 94 -10.76 12.88 -4.97
C THR A 94 -9.48 12.26 -5.52
N ALA A 95 -8.51 11.93 -4.67
CA ALA A 95 -7.25 11.33 -5.09
C ALA A 95 -7.39 9.81 -5.19
N ASP A 96 -6.80 9.21 -6.22
CA ASP A 96 -6.60 7.76 -6.28
C ASP A 96 -5.38 7.39 -5.42
N ILE A 97 -5.54 6.46 -4.48
CA ILE A 97 -4.44 5.98 -3.65
C ILE A 97 -4.15 4.53 -3.99
N VAL A 98 -2.89 4.24 -4.31
CA VAL A 98 -2.42 2.89 -4.61
C VAL A 98 -1.41 2.47 -3.57
N GLY A 99 -1.70 1.41 -2.83
CA GLY A 99 -0.75 0.76 -1.94
C GLY A 99 -0.12 -0.47 -2.61
N LEU A 100 1.21 -0.52 -2.63
CA LEU A 100 1.98 -1.66 -3.09
C LEU A 100 2.69 -2.29 -1.90
N ASP A 101 2.60 -3.60 -1.78
CA ASP A 101 3.37 -4.35 -0.80
C ASP A 101 3.55 -5.79 -1.28
N ILE A 102 4.57 -6.48 -0.77
CA ILE A 102 4.82 -7.89 -1.07
C ILE A 102 3.62 -8.74 -0.69
N LEU A 103 2.87 -8.35 0.35
CA LEU A 103 1.61 -8.97 0.75
C LEU A 103 0.50 -7.93 0.82
N LYS A 104 -0.73 -8.32 0.46
CA LYS A 104 -1.87 -7.42 0.65
C LYS A 104 -2.18 -7.22 2.13
N PRO A 105 -2.63 -6.02 2.53
CA PRO A 105 -3.24 -5.80 3.82
C PRO A 105 -4.42 -6.76 4.09
N THR A 106 -4.55 -7.22 5.34
CA THR A 106 -5.59 -8.17 5.79
C THR A 106 -6.93 -7.48 6.12
N LEU A 107 -7.10 -6.22 5.73
CA LEU A 107 -8.27 -5.39 6.03
C LEU A 107 -9.56 -5.97 5.41
N ASP A 108 -10.68 -5.84 6.12
CA ASP A 108 -11.98 -6.16 5.53
C ASP A 108 -12.27 -5.19 4.36
N ALA A 109 -12.76 -5.74 3.25
CA ALA A 109 -13.13 -4.98 2.06
C ALA A 109 -14.17 -3.89 2.37
N THR A 110 -15.01 -4.07 3.40
CA THR A 110 -16.01 -3.08 3.84
C THR A 110 -15.36 -1.84 4.47
N GLN A 111 -14.17 -1.99 5.06
CA GLN A 111 -13.43 -0.93 5.76
C GLN A 111 -12.54 -0.11 4.82
N ARG A 112 -12.34 -0.58 3.58
CA ARG A 112 -11.49 0.07 2.58
C ARG A 112 -12.24 1.19 1.84
N PRO A 113 -11.74 2.44 1.85
CA PRO A 113 -12.31 3.52 1.04
C PRO A 113 -12.29 3.21 -0.46
N ARG A 114 -13.29 3.70 -1.20
CA ARG A 114 -13.46 3.40 -2.64
C ARG A 114 -12.31 3.89 -3.52
N ASN A 115 -11.58 4.91 -3.06
CA ASN A 115 -10.43 5.51 -3.74
C ASN A 115 -9.09 4.87 -3.34
N VAL A 116 -9.09 3.71 -2.67
CA VAL A 116 -7.87 2.97 -2.30
C VAL A 116 -7.78 1.63 -3.03
N LEU A 117 -6.64 1.36 -3.64
CA LEU A 117 -6.31 0.09 -4.29
C LEU A 117 -5.04 -0.52 -3.72
N PHE A 118 -5.15 -1.72 -3.14
CA PHE A 118 -4.00 -2.50 -2.69
C PHE A 118 -3.60 -3.55 -3.71
N LEU A 119 -2.32 -3.55 -4.10
CA LEU A 119 -1.75 -4.52 -5.04
C LEU A 119 -0.61 -5.28 -4.35
N GLN A 120 -0.64 -6.60 -4.54
CA GLN A 120 0.46 -7.46 -4.14
C GLN A 120 1.57 -7.36 -5.18
N ARG A 121 2.67 -6.70 -4.86
CA ARG A 121 3.79 -6.47 -5.79
C ARG A 121 5.11 -6.39 -5.02
N ASP A 122 6.11 -7.08 -5.55
CA ASP A 122 7.50 -6.88 -5.15
C ASP A 122 8.07 -5.70 -5.95
N VAL A 123 8.33 -4.58 -5.28
CA VAL A 123 8.85 -3.37 -5.93
C VAL A 123 10.25 -3.57 -6.51
N LEU A 124 11.01 -4.55 -5.99
CA LEU A 124 12.37 -4.84 -6.43
C LEU A 124 12.40 -5.63 -7.74
N LYS A 125 11.32 -6.31 -8.11
CA LYS A 125 11.18 -7.02 -9.39
C LYS A 125 10.82 -6.09 -10.56
N GLY A 126 10.77 -4.78 -10.30
CA GLY A 126 10.47 -3.75 -11.29
C GLY A 126 8.96 -3.61 -11.49
N TYR A 127 8.48 -2.36 -11.41
CA TYR A 127 7.09 -2.03 -11.69
C TYR A 127 7.03 -0.84 -12.64
N HIS A 128 6.36 -1.04 -13.78
CA HIS A 128 6.18 -0.01 -14.80
C HIS A 128 4.82 0.65 -14.62
N LEU A 129 4.76 1.74 -13.85
CA LEU A 129 3.59 2.61 -13.86
C LEU A 129 3.50 3.31 -15.22
N ARG A 130 2.58 2.85 -16.06
CA ARG A 130 2.33 3.47 -17.36
C ARG A 130 1.53 4.77 -17.17
N ASN A 131 2.21 5.86 -16.82
CA ASN A 131 1.79 7.24 -17.15
C ASN A 131 2.89 8.26 -16.85
N LYS A 132 3.45 8.86 -17.91
CA LYS A 132 4.60 9.78 -17.87
C LYS A 132 4.25 11.24 -17.49
N HIS A 133 3.03 11.53 -17.03
CA HIS A 133 2.54 12.93 -16.93
C HIS A 133 1.99 13.35 -15.56
N SER A 134 2.17 12.55 -14.51
CA SER A 134 1.88 13.02 -13.15
C SER A 134 2.87 12.39 -12.20
N THR A 135 3.79 13.21 -11.67
CA THR A 135 4.64 12.86 -10.54
C THR A 135 3.74 12.36 -9.42
N MET A 136 3.79 11.07 -9.13
CA MET A 136 3.14 10.53 -7.94
C MET A 136 4.05 10.90 -6.78
N PRO A 137 3.61 11.69 -5.79
CA PRO A 137 4.35 11.80 -4.55
C PRO A 137 4.47 10.39 -3.97
N ILE A 138 5.69 9.88 -3.92
CA ILE A 138 6.02 8.61 -3.28
C ILE A 138 6.19 8.94 -1.81
N CYS A 139 5.40 8.30 -0.96
CA CYS A 139 5.69 8.23 0.47
C CYS A 139 6.07 6.79 0.79
N VAL A 140 7.13 6.66 1.58
CA VAL A 140 7.53 5.41 2.23
C VAL A 140 7.18 5.62 3.70
N SER A 141 6.37 4.74 4.27
CA SER A 141 6.04 4.72 5.70
C SER A 141 7.13 4.05 6.54
#